data_AF-A0A2N5K4J2-F1
#
_entry.id   AF-A0A2N5K4J2-F1
#
_cell.length_a   1.000
_cell.length_b   1.000
_cell.length_c   1.000
_cell.angle_alpha   90.00
_cell.angle_beta   90.00
_cell.angle_gamma   90.00
#
_symmetry.space_group_name_H-M   'P 1'
#
loop_
_entity.id
_entity.type
_entity.pdbx_description
1 polymer ?
#
loop_
_entity_poly.entity_id
_entity_poly.type
_entity_poly.pdbx_seq_one_letter_code
_entity_poly.pdbx_strand_id
1 'polypeptide(L)'
;MHMHSRAATHGSRSRNTAVRSGHNATPVLTSPAALTGNSGDDTRWRERAISAYRQSLPDVAARLRAELAARLAALTAQNITAESIYANSEEQLAVVAVDGMVFRLRRHELMIVRPCSVCGVGQFESPAIATLPELGHALTDWEPRCAHCTEADPSNWLDLES
;
A
#
# COMPACT_ATOMS: atom_id res chain seq x y z
N MET A 1 -9.77 -22.19 47.23
CA MET A 1 -8.84 -21.04 47.21
C MET A 1 -8.87 -20.49 45.78
N HIS A 2 -9.90 -19.78 45.31
CA HIS A 2 -10.17 -18.34 45.50
C HIS A 2 -8.91 -17.47 45.43
N MET A 3 -8.73 -16.74 44.33
CA MET A 3 -8.81 -15.27 44.32
C MET A 3 -8.70 -14.71 42.89
N HIS A 4 -9.81 -14.15 42.40
CA HIS A 4 -9.85 -13.13 41.36
C HIS A 4 -9.65 -11.74 42.01
N SER A 5 -8.84 -10.88 41.41
CA SER A 5 -8.74 -9.43 41.71
C SER A 5 -9.04 -8.67 40.42
N ARG A 6 -10.14 -7.90 40.30
CA ARG A 6 -10.40 -6.52 40.78
C ARG A 6 -9.40 -5.50 40.22
N ALA A 7 -9.75 -4.30 39.78
CA ALA A 7 -11.00 -3.59 39.49
C ALA A 7 -10.57 -2.26 38.84
N ALA A 8 -11.35 -1.75 37.88
CA ALA A 8 -11.12 -0.43 37.27
C ALA A 8 -11.78 0.67 38.10
N THR A 9 -11.05 1.76 38.38
CA THR A 9 -11.53 2.95 39.10
C THR A 9 -11.69 4.16 38.21
N HIS A 10 -12.93 4.67 38.21
CA HIS A 10 -13.43 6.04 38.09
C HIS A 10 -12.48 7.23 37.82
N GLY A 11 -12.99 8.18 37.02
CA GLY A 11 -12.51 9.56 36.98
C GLY A 11 -13.54 10.52 36.38
N SER A 12 -14.51 10.93 37.20
CA SER A 12 -15.62 11.84 36.88
C SER A 12 -15.18 13.26 36.49
N ARG A 13 -15.81 13.81 35.44
CA ARG A 13 -15.62 15.16 34.93
C ARG A 13 -16.56 16.13 35.67
N SER A 14 -15.98 17.09 36.40
CA SER A 14 -16.72 18.10 37.15
C SER A 14 -17.08 19.30 36.27
N ARG A 15 -18.32 19.78 36.45
CA ARG A 15 -18.90 20.99 35.87
C ARG A 15 -18.30 22.23 36.51
N ASN A 16 -18.13 23.31 35.76
CA ASN A 16 -18.21 24.66 36.31
C ASN A 16 -18.91 25.60 35.33
N THR A 17 -20.12 25.98 35.71
CA THR A 17 -20.89 27.13 35.23
C THR A 17 -20.49 28.36 36.03
N ALA A 18 -20.21 29.47 35.38
CA ALA A 18 -20.29 30.80 35.99
C ALA A 18 -20.78 31.82 34.97
N VAL A 19 -21.94 32.40 35.30
CA VAL A 19 -22.62 33.54 34.68
C VAL A 19 -21.94 34.83 35.11
N ARG A 20 -21.71 35.80 34.21
CA ARG A 20 -21.98 37.23 34.49
C ARG A 20 -21.89 38.12 33.23
N SER A 21 -22.99 38.78 32.91
CA SER A 21 -23.05 39.95 32.03
C SER A 21 -22.53 41.20 32.75
N GLY A 22 -21.78 42.03 32.04
CA GLY A 22 -21.40 43.39 32.43
C GLY A 22 -21.08 44.20 31.17
N HIS A 23 -21.71 45.36 31.06
CA HIS A 23 -21.80 46.19 29.85
C HIS A 23 -20.62 47.16 29.69
N ASN A 24 -20.37 47.50 28.42
CA ASN A 24 -19.84 48.76 27.85
C ASN A 24 -18.63 49.44 28.52
N ALA A 25 -17.49 49.32 27.86
CA ALA A 25 -16.67 50.48 27.51
C ALA A 25 -15.84 50.12 26.28
N THR A 26 -15.99 50.88 25.20
CA THR A 26 -15.21 50.80 23.97
C THR A 26 -13.86 51.48 24.20
N PRO A 27 -12.71 50.79 24.05
CA PRO A 27 -11.47 51.47 23.74
C PRO A 27 -11.14 51.24 22.27
N VAL A 28 -11.06 52.36 21.54
CA VAL A 28 -10.12 52.64 20.44
C VAL A 28 -9.72 51.43 19.60
N LEU A 29 -10.22 51.37 18.37
CA LEU A 29 -9.69 50.52 17.30
C LEU A 29 -8.22 50.86 17.06
N THR A 30 -7.34 50.22 17.82
CA THR A 30 -5.95 50.01 17.44
C THR A 30 -6.00 49.20 16.16
N SER A 31 -5.55 49.81 15.07
CA SER A 31 -5.34 49.12 13.79
C SER A 31 -4.57 47.83 14.05
N PRO A 32 -5.05 46.65 13.64
CA PRO A 32 -4.17 45.52 13.49
C PRO A 32 -3.28 45.83 12.29
N ALA A 33 -2.09 46.34 12.62
CA ALA A 33 -0.92 46.18 11.80
C ALA A 33 -0.85 44.73 11.33
N ALA A 34 -0.69 44.56 10.02
CA ALA A 34 0.04 43.45 9.43
C ALA A 34 -0.36 42.04 9.92
N LEU A 35 -1.42 41.48 9.31
CA LEU A 35 -1.50 40.03 9.10
C LEU A 35 -0.44 39.61 8.06
N THR A 36 0.83 39.75 8.39
CA THR A 36 1.95 39.15 7.66
C THR A 36 2.69 38.25 8.62
N GLY A 37 2.07 37.12 8.94
CA GLY A 37 2.66 36.12 9.80
C GLY A 37 1.91 34.81 9.72
N ASN A 38 2.18 33.99 8.69
CA ASN A 38 2.24 32.53 8.87
C ASN A 38 2.69 31.72 7.65
N SER A 39 2.83 32.32 6.45
CA SER A 39 3.12 31.53 5.24
C SER A 39 4.48 30.79 5.28
N GLY A 40 5.44 31.29 6.07
CA GLY A 40 6.77 30.68 6.22
C GLY A 40 6.79 29.42 7.10
N ASP A 41 6.00 29.38 8.18
CA ASP A 41 5.94 28.20 9.06
C ASP A 41 5.08 27.08 8.46
N ASP A 42 4.07 27.45 7.67
CA ASP A 42 3.25 26.51 6.89
C ASP A 42 4.06 25.85 5.74
N THR A 43 5.05 26.55 5.18
CA THR A 43 5.92 25.97 4.14
C THR A 43 7.00 25.07 4.74
N ARG A 44 7.53 25.42 5.92
CA ARG A 44 8.61 24.66 6.60
C ARG A 44 8.22 23.26 7.03
N TRP A 45 6.99 23.02 7.48
CA TRP A 45 6.60 21.64 7.85
C TRP A 45 6.48 20.75 6.61
N ARG A 46 6.02 21.31 5.48
CA ARG A 46 5.90 20.60 4.20
C ARG A 46 7.27 20.23 3.63
N GLU A 47 8.22 21.16 3.62
CA GLU A 47 9.60 20.90 3.18
C GLU A 47 10.26 19.81 4.03
N ARG A 48 10.09 19.87 5.36
CA ARG A 48 10.59 18.82 6.27
C ARG A 48 9.95 17.47 5.98
N ALA A 49 8.65 17.42 5.74
CA ALA A 49 7.94 16.18 5.40
C ALA A 49 8.44 15.58 4.08
N ILE A 50 8.62 16.40 3.03
CA ILE A 50 9.15 15.96 1.73
C ILE A 50 10.59 15.44 1.88
N SER A 51 11.43 16.16 2.63
CA SER A 51 12.81 15.75 2.87
C SER A 51 12.88 14.42 3.63
N ALA A 52 12.10 14.26 4.70
CA ALA A 52 12.01 13.01 5.45
C ALA A 52 11.50 11.86 4.58
N TYR A 53 10.48 12.10 3.75
CA TYR A 53 9.99 11.10 2.80
C TYR A 53 11.11 10.65 1.84
N ARG A 54 11.78 11.59 1.17
CA ARG A 54 12.88 11.28 0.24
C ARG A 54 14.03 10.53 0.92
N GLN A 55 14.38 10.92 2.15
CA GLN A 55 15.41 10.26 2.94
C GLN A 55 15.04 8.81 3.31
N SER A 56 13.75 8.49 3.41
CA SER A 56 13.29 7.13 3.69
C SER A 56 13.23 6.21 2.45
N LEU A 57 13.24 6.76 1.23
CA LEU A 57 13.12 5.96 0.01
C LEU A 57 14.19 4.86 -0.14
N PRO A 58 15.49 5.08 0.19
CA PRO A 58 16.49 4.01 0.13
C PRO A 58 16.20 2.85 1.07
N ASP A 59 15.75 3.13 2.29
CA ASP A 59 15.39 2.10 3.28
C ASP A 59 14.15 1.32 2.82
N VAL A 60 13.17 2.00 2.22
CA VAL A 60 12.01 1.35 1.61
C VAL A 60 12.44 0.42 0.48
N ALA A 61 13.36 0.85 -0.39
CA ALA A 61 13.87 0.02 -1.49
C ALA A 61 14.58 -1.23 -0.94
N ALA A 62 15.46 -1.06 0.04
CA ALA A 62 16.18 -2.16 0.68
C ALA A 62 15.22 -3.17 1.32
N ARG A 63 14.19 -2.68 2.02
CA ARG A 63 13.16 -3.53 2.62
C ARG A 63 12.37 -4.31 1.57
N LEU A 64 11.95 -3.67 0.48
CA LEU A 64 11.22 -4.33 -0.60
C LEU A 64 12.05 -5.44 -1.27
N ARG A 65 13.35 -5.19 -1.51
CA ARG A 65 14.28 -6.20 -2.03
C ARG A 65 14.42 -7.38 -1.09
N ALA A 66 14.68 -7.10 0.19
CA ALA A 66 14.82 -8.14 1.21
C ALA A 66 13.55 -8.97 1.36
N GLU A 67 12.37 -8.33 1.32
CA GLU A 67 11.09 -9.01 1.41
C GLU A 67 10.85 -9.93 0.20
N LEU A 68 11.09 -9.44 -1.02
CA LEU A 68 10.93 -10.25 -2.23
C LEU A 68 11.92 -11.43 -2.24
N ALA A 69 13.18 -11.19 -1.90
CA ALA A 69 14.19 -12.25 -1.79
C ALA A 69 13.78 -13.33 -0.77
N ALA A 70 13.34 -12.92 0.43
CA ALA A 70 12.95 -13.83 1.49
C ALA A 70 11.73 -14.68 1.11
N ARG A 71 10.70 -14.07 0.49
CA ARG A 71 9.50 -14.80 0.05
C ARG A 71 9.81 -15.81 -1.03
N LEU A 72 10.61 -15.43 -2.03
CA LEU A 72 11.01 -16.34 -3.08
C LEU A 72 11.87 -17.47 -2.53
N ALA A 73 12.84 -17.18 -1.66
CA ALA A 73 13.63 -18.22 -1.00
C ALA A 73 12.77 -19.22 -0.21
N ALA A 74 11.72 -18.74 0.48
CA ALA A 74 10.79 -19.60 1.21
C ALA A 74 9.94 -20.50 0.28
N LEU A 75 9.59 -20.03 -0.92
CA LEU A 75 8.74 -20.76 -1.86
C LEU A 75 9.52 -21.66 -2.83
N THR A 76 10.68 -21.22 -3.32
CA THR A 76 11.43 -21.91 -4.38
C THR A 76 12.68 -22.61 -3.87
N ALA A 77 13.06 -22.40 -2.60
CA ALA A 77 14.35 -22.79 -2.03
C ALA A 77 15.57 -22.22 -2.78
N GLN A 78 15.37 -21.27 -3.69
CA GLN A 78 16.45 -20.59 -4.40
C GLN A 78 16.90 -19.35 -3.64
N ASN A 79 18.21 -19.16 -3.53
CA ASN A 79 18.77 -17.96 -2.91
C ASN A 79 18.92 -16.85 -3.96
N ILE A 80 18.09 -15.81 -3.84
CA ILE A 80 18.13 -14.63 -4.70
C ILE A 80 18.78 -13.50 -3.93
N THR A 81 19.83 -12.90 -4.49
CA THR A 81 20.51 -11.78 -3.85
C THR A 81 19.63 -10.54 -3.91
N ALA A 82 19.54 -9.80 -2.79
CA ALA A 82 18.72 -8.59 -2.75
C ALA A 82 19.18 -7.56 -3.80
N GLU A 83 20.47 -7.54 -4.12
CA GLU A 83 21.11 -6.64 -5.08
C GLU A 83 20.67 -6.90 -6.52
N SER A 84 20.24 -8.13 -6.87
CA SER A 84 19.71 -8.45 -8.21
C SER A 84 18.26 -8.01 -8.39
N ILE A 85 17.61 -7.51 -7.35
CA ILE A 85 16.21 -7.14 -7.34
C ILE A 85 16.06 -5.65 -7.63
N TYR A 86 15.28 -5.34 -8.67
CA TYR A 86 14.86 -3.97 -8.93
C TYR A 86 13.79 -3.56 -7.91
N ALA A 87 13.89 -2.33 -7.38
CA ALA A 87 12.88 -1.80 -6.48
C ALA A 87 12.57 -0.33 -6.81
N ASN A 88 11.28 0.00 -6.84
CA ASN A 88 10.75 1.34 -6.92
C ASN A 88 10.01 1.65 -5.60
N SER A 89 10.64 2.48 -4.77
CA SER A 89 10.11 2.86 -3.46
C SER A 89 8.87 3.74 -3.53
N GLU A 90 8.73 4.56 -4.57
CA GLU A 90 7.57 5.44 -4.76
C GLU A 90 6.31 4.61 -5.06
N GLU A 91 6.45 3.57 -5.88
CA GLU A 91 5.37 2.65 -6.22
C GLU A 91 5.18 1.49 -5.24
N GLN A 92 6.04 1.38 -4.21
CA GLN A 92 6.13 0.23 -3.31
C GLN A 92 6.20 -1.11 -4.07
N LEU A 93 7.12 -1.16 -5.04
CA LEU A 93 7.25 -2.23 -6.01
C LEU A 93 8.66 -2.84 -5.95
N ALA A 94 8.77 -4.16 -5.97
CA ALA A 94 10.01 -4.86 -6.29
C ALA A 94 9.79 -5.91 -7.38
N VAL A 95 10.78 -6.13 -8.23
CA VAL A 95 10.71 -7.01 -9.40
C VAL A 95 12.02 -7.78 -9.56
N VAL A 96 11.90 -9.07 -9.87
CA VAL A 96 13.04 -9.92 -10.25
C VAL A 96 12.60 -10.95 -11.28
N ALA A 97 13.50 -11.34 -12.17
CA ALA A 97 13.31 -12.46 -13.07
C ALA A 97 14.10 -13.67 -12.57
N VAL A 98 13.44 -14.83 -12.45
CA VAL A 98 14.02 -16.10 -12.01
C VAL A 98 13.56 -17.17 -12.99
N ASP A 99 14.50 -17.91 -13.59
CA ASP A 99 14.20 -18.97 -14.57
C ASP A 99 13.23 -18.54 -15.70
N GLY A 100 13.37 -17.29 -16.16
CA GLY A 100 12.51 -16.71 -17.20
C GLY A 100 11.13 -16.26 -16.73
N MET A 101 10.78 -16.45 -15.45
CA MET A 101 9.54 -15.97 -14.85
C MET A 101 9.78 -14.65 -14.11
N VAL A 102 8.90 -13.67 -14.32
CA VAL A 102 8.97 -12.38 -13.64
C VAL A 102 8.13 -12.44 -12.37
N PHE A 103 8.77 -12.23 -11.23
CA PHE A 103 8.12 -12.10 -9.93
C PHE A 103 8.04 -10.63 -9.55
N ARG A 104 6.90 -10.24 -8.99
CA ARG A 104 6.61 -8.88 -8.56
C ARG A 104 6.09 -8.87 -7.14
N LEU A 105 6.67 -8.04 -6.30
CA LEU A 105 6.12 -7.69 -4.99
C LEU A 105 5.51 -6.29 -5.08
N ARG A 106 4.22 -6.15 -4.78
CA ARG A 106 3.54 -4.85 -4.69
C ARG A 106 2.64 -4.87 -3.47
N ARG A 107 2.68 -3.81 -2.65
CA ARG A 107 1.87 -3.72 -1.41
C ARG A 107 1.97 -4.97 -0.51
N HIS A 108 3.15 -5.59 -0.44
CA HIS A 108 3.40 -6.83 0.30
C HIS A 108 2.68 -8.08 -0.25
N GLU A 109 2.25 -8.07 -1.51
CA GLU A 109 1.70 -9.22 -2.21
C GLU A 109 2.68 -9.67 -3.28
N LEU A 110 2.98 -10.97 -3.32
CA LEU A 110 3.84 -11.58 -4.32
C LEU A 110 2.98 -12.09 -5.47
N MET A 111 3.35 -11.79 -6.71
CA MET A 111 2.64 -12.19 -7.91
C MET A 111 3.65 -12.63 -8.98
N ILE A 112 3.19 -13.45 -9.93
CA ILE A 112 3.89 -13.68 -11.19
C ILE A 112 3.34 -12.71 -12.23
N VAL A 113 4.20 -12.21 -13.10
CA VAL A 113 3.83 -11.37 -14.23
C VAL A 113 4.03 -12.15 -15.53
N ARG A 114 2.98 -12.24 -16.34
CA ARG A 114 2.98 -12.91 -17.64
C ARG A 114 2.31 -12.05 -18.72
N PRO A 115 2.74 -12.15 -19.98
CA PRO A 115 1.98 -11.61 -21.10
C PRO A 115 0.69 -12.41 -21.33
N CYS A 116 -0.23 -11.87 -22.13
CA CYS A 116 -1.42 -12.62 -22.57
C CYS A 116 -1.03 -13.97 -23.18
N SER A 117 -1.65 -15.07 -22.73
CA SER A 117 -1.33 -16.43 -23.19
C SER A 117 -1.65 -16.66 -24.68
N VAL A 118 -2.56 -15.86 -25.24
CA VAL A 118 -3.02 -16.01 -26.64
C VAL A 118 -2.21 -15.14 -27.60
N CYS A 119 -2.08 -13.84 -27.32
CA CYS A 119 -1.47 -12.89 -28.25
C CYS A 119 -0.08 -12.37 -27.81
N GLY A 120 0.39 -12.72 -26.61
CA GLY A 120 1.69 -12.27 -26.08
C GLY A 120 1.75 -10.79 -25.70
N VAL A 121 0.66 -10.03 -25.85
CA VAL A 121 0.62 -8.59 -25.56
C VAL A 121 0.27 -8.33 -24.10
N GLY A 122 0.85 -7.28 -23.53
CA GLY A 122 0.57 -6.80 -22.18
C GLY A 122 1.42 -7.49 -21.10
N GLN A 123 1.16 -7.12 -19.85
CA GLN A 123 1.76 -7.70 -18.66
C GLN A 123 0.68 -7.77 -17.60
N PHE A 124 0.30 -8.98 -17.20
CA PHE A 124 -0.78 -9.24 -16.26
C PHE A 124 -0.20 -9.83 -14.99
N GLU A 125 -0.76 -9.45 -13.85
CA GLU A 125 -0.37 -9.94 -12.54
C GLU A 125 -1.29 -11.11 -12.16
N SER A 126 -0.71 -12.18 -11.61
CA SER A 126 -1.47 -13.29 -11.03
C SER A 126 -2.25 -12.83 -9.79
N PRO A 127 -3.19 -13.65 -9.28
CA PRO A 127 -3.59 -13.55 -7.88
C PRO A 127 -2.37 -13.59 -6.95
N ALA A 128 -2.52 -13.04 -5.74
CA ALA A 128 -1.46 -13.04 -4.74
C ALA A 128 -1.05 -14.48 -4.35
N ILE A 129 0.25 -14.68 -4.21
CA ILE A 129 0.90 -15.96 -3.90
C ILE A 129 1.48 -15.86 -2.49
N ALA A 130 0.94 -16.63 -1.56
CA ALA A 130 1.42 -16.75 -0.19
C ALA A 130 2.02 -18.13 0.10
N THR A 131 1.64 -19.15 -0.66
CA THR A 131 1.96 -20.56 -0.40
C THR A 131 2.50 -21.29 -1.64
N LEU A 132 3.16 -22.42 -1.41
CA LEU A 132 3.71 -23.25 -2.48
C LEU A 132 2.62 -23.81 -3.43
N PRO A 133 1.44 -24.28 -2.95
CA PRO A 133 0.36 -24.68 -3.85
C PRO A 133 -0.17 -23.54 -4.74
N GLU A 134 -0.30 -22.33 -4.20
CA GLU A 134 -0.71 -21.16 -5.00
C GLU A 134 0.35 -20.81 -6.05
N LEU A 135 1.64 -20.93 -5.70
CA LEU A 135 2.71 -20.79 -6.68
C LEU A 135 2.61 -21.85 -7.77
N GLY A 136 2.36 -23.11 -7.41
CA GLY A 136 2.15 -24.20 -8.37
C GLY A 136 1.01 -23.90 -9.35
N HIS A 137 -0.15 -23.52 -8.83
CA HIS A 137 -1.31 -23.12 -9.64
C HIS A 137 -1.00 -21.92 -10.55
N ALA A 138 -0.34 -20.88 -10.01
CA ALA A 138 0.05 -19.72 -10.81
C ALA A 138 1.05 -20.08 -11.92
N LEU A 139 1.86 -21.13 -11.72
CA LEU A 139 2.81 -21.60 -12.72
C LEU A 139 2.18 -22.46 -13.81
N THR A 140 1.24 -23.35 -13.45
CA THR A 140 0.67 -24.34 -14.38
C THR A 140 -0.65 -23.91 -15.02
N ASP A 141 -1.58 -23.38 -14.22
CA ASP A 141 -2.99 -23.26 -14.60
C ASP A 141 -3.39 -21.80 -14.87
N TRP A 142 -2.64 -20.84 -14.32
CA TRP A 142 -2.92 -19.43 -14.54
C TRP A 142 -2.43 -18.95 -15.91
N GLU A 143 -3.41 -18.68 -16.78
CA GLU A 143 -3.24 -18.12 -18.12
C GLU A 143 -3.93 -16.75 -18.23
N PRO A 144 -3.20 -15.63 -18.12
CA PRO A 144 -3.83 -14.32 -18.29
C PRO A 144 -4.26 -14.11 -19.74
N ARG A 145 -5.45 -13.54 -19.93
CA ARG A 145 -6.00 -13.18 -21.25
C ARG A 145 -6.34 -11.69 -21.28
N CYS A 146 -5.92 -11.01 -22.34
CA CYS A 146 -6.32 -9.61 -22.54
C CYS A 146 -7.78 -9.55 -23.02
N ALA A 147 -8.43 -8.38 -22.83
CA ALA A 147 -9.83 -8.20 -23.19
C ALA A 147 -10.17 -8.51 -24.66
N HIS A 148 -9.18 -8.45 -25.56
CA HIS A 148 -9.36 -8.79 -26.98
C HIS A 148 -9.29 -10.30 -27.26
N CYS A 149 -8.70 -11.08 -26.35
CA CYS A 149 -8.54 -12.53 -26.46
C CYS A 149 -9.46 -13.31 -25.51
N THR A 150 -10.31 -12.61 -24.75
CA THR A 150 -11.43 -13.24 -24.08
C THR A 150 -12.35 -13.78 -25.18
N GLU A 151 -12.49 -15.11 -25.23
CA GLU A 151 -13.45 -15.73 -26.14
C GLU A 151 -14.81 -15.08 -25.92
N ALA A 152 -15.44 -14.63 -27.00
CA ALA A 152 -16.84 -14.26 -26.93
C ALA A 152 -17.57 -15.49 -26.41
N ASP A 153 -18.25 -15.35 -25.27
CA ASP A 153 -19.18 -16.37 -24.78
C ASP A 153 -20.02 -16.82 -25.98
N PRO A 154 -19.97 -18.09 -26.40
CA PRO A 154 -20.82 -18.56 -27.47
C PRO A 154 -22.25 -18.60 -26.92
N SER A 155 -22.88 -17.43 -26.79
CA SER A 155 -24.25 -17.25 -26.35
C SER A 155 -25.25 -17.77 -27.40
N ASN A 156 -24.92 -18.82 -28.16
CA ASN A 156 -25.77 -19.28 -29.25
C ASN A 156 -25.70 -20.78 -29.56
N TRP A 157 -25.47 -21.64 -28.57
CA TRP A 157 -25.62 -23.08 -28.76
C TRP A 157 -27.08 -23.56 -28.58
N LEU A 158 -27.97 -22.73 -28.04
CA LEU A 158 -29.40 -23.04 -27.87
C LEU A 158 -30.29 -22.62 -29.05
N ASP A 159 -29.82 -21.79 -29.99
CA ASP A 159 -30.62 -21.32 -31.14
C ASP A 159 -30.35 -22.12 -32.43
N LEU A 160 -29.61 -23.23 -32.37
CA LEU A 160 -29.31 -24.09 -33.53
C LEU A 160 -30.25 -25.32 -33.65
N GLU A 161 -31.24 -25.47 -32.76
CA GLU A 161 -32.18 -26.60 -32.73
C GLU A 161 -33.66 -26.22 -32.99
N SER A 162 -33.94 -25.28 -33.90
CA SER A 162 -35.33 -24.97 -34.31
C SER A 162 -35.54 -25.02 -35.83
#